data_AF-R7UVD2-F1
#
_entry.id   AF-R7UVD2-F1
#
_cell.length_a   1.000
_cell.length_b   1.000
_cell.length_c   1.000
_cell.angle_alpha   90.00
_cell.angle_beta   90.00
_cell.angle_gamma   90.00
#
_symmetry.space_group_name_H-M   'P 1'
#
loop_
_entity.id
_entity.type
_entity.pdbx_description
1 polymer ?
#
loop_
_entity_poly.entity_id
_entity_poly.type
_entity_poly.pdbx_seq_one_letter_code
_entity_poly.pdbx_strand_id
1 'polypeptide(L)' 'MNAQRLTLFFFQSPDVLFEKVSQAMMSSCDRDAISGWGVVVHIIEKDKVTTRTLKARMD' A
#
# COMPACT_ATOMS: atom_id res chain seq x y z
N MET A 1 7.56 1.53 21.39
CA MET A 1 7.13 2.20 20.14
C MET A 1 7.82 3.56 20.10
N ASN A 2 8.85 3.74 19.26
CA ASN A 2 9.76 4.87 19.35
C ASN A 2 9.29 6.04 18.47
N ALA A 3 9.32 7.26 18.99
CA ALA A 3 8.80 8.49 18.36
C ALA A 3 9.41 8.76 16.96
N GLN A 4 10.61 8.24 16.70
CA GLN A 4 11.28 8.31 15.40
C GLN A 4 10.55 7.54 14.28
N ARG A 5 9.66 6.59 14.61
CA ARG A 5 8.84 5.86 13.62
C ARG A 5 7.58 6.63 13.20
N LEU A 6 7.10 7.55 14.04
CA LEU A 6 5.89 8.35 13.78
C LEU A 6 6.19 9.54 12.85
N THR A 7 7.36 10.16 12.96
CA THR A 7 7.76 11.26 12.08
C THR A 7 8.13 10.79 10.67
N LEU A 8 8.64 9.55 10.52
CA LEU A 8 8.94 8.97 9.21
C LEU A 8 7.67 8.65 8.38
N PHE A 9 6.51 8.55 9.03
CA PHE A 9 5.23 8.25 8.38
C PHE A 9 4.70 9.45 7.57
N PHE A 10 5.03 10.68 7.99
CA PHE A 10 4.60 11.91 7.32
C PHE A 10 5.54 12.38 6.19
N PHE A 11 6.77 11.86 6.12
CA PHE A 11 7.80 12.26 5.15
C PHE A 11 8.33 11.07 4.34
N GLN A 12 7.42 10.17 3.96
CA GLN A 12 7.78 8.95 3.26
C GLN A 12 7.78 9.18 1.75
N SER A 13 8.89 8.89 1.08
CA SER A 13 8.97 8.92 -0.38
C SER A 13 7.87 8.04 -1.01
N PRO A 14 7.33 8.41 -2.18
CA PRO A 14 6.20 7.73 -2.80
C PRO A 14 6.44 6.21 -3.00
N ASP A 15 7.68 5.80 -3.26
CA ASP A 15 8.03 4.38 -3.39
C ASP A 15 7.95 3.62 -2.07
N VAL A 16 8.36 4.24 -0.97
CA VAL A 16 8.28 3.63 0.36
C VAL A 16 6.82 3.59 0.83
N LEU A 17 6.04 4.64 0.52
CA LEU A 17 4.60 4.64 0.78
C LEU A 17 3.90 3.51 0.01
N PHE A 18 4.24 3.32 -1.27
CA PHE A 18 3.77 2.20 -2.07
C PHE A 18 4.11 0.85 -1.42
N GLU A 19 5.35 0.68 -0.99
CA GLU A 19 5.80 -0.55 -0.34
C GLU A 19 5.01 -0.83 0.95
N LYS A 20 4.75 0.18 1.78
CA LYS A 20 3.98 -0.03 3.01
C LYS A 20 2.51 -0.35 2.74
N VAL A 21 1.88 0.35 1.81
CA VAL A 21 0.48 0.10 1.42
C VAL A 21 0.35 -1.29 0.78
N SER A 22 1.27 -1.66 -0.11
CA SER A 22 1.25 -2.99 -0.75
C SER A 22 1.39 -4.13 0.25
N GLN A 23 2.30 -4.02 1.23
CA GLN A 23 2.46 -5.03 2.29
C GLN A 23 1.22 -5.11 3.19
N ALA A 24 0.64 -3.96 3.56
CA ALA A 24 -0.59 -3.93 4.37
C ALA A 24 -1.77 -4.58 3.64
N MET A 25 -1.97 -4.22 2.37
CA MET A 25 -3.06 -4.75 1.54
C MET A 25 -2.90 -6.25 1.30
N MET A 26 -1.69 -6.74 0.99
CA MET A 26 -1.46 -8.18 0.77
C MET A 26 -1.86 -9.00 2.00
N SER A 27 -1.45 -8.54 3.20
CA SER A 27 -1.80 -9.21 4.45
C SER A 27 -3.29 -9.15 4.81
N SER A 28 -4.02 -8.18 4.27
CA SER A 28 -5.46 -8.01 4.48
C SER A 28 -6.26 -8.89 3.53
N CYS A 29 -5.87 -8.91 2.24
CA CYS A 29 -6.49 -9.75 1.22
C CYS A 29 -6.36 -11.26 1.54
N ASP A 30 -5.28 -11.70 2.18
CA ASP A 30 -5.13 -13.11 2.59
C ASP A 30 -6.08 -13.51 3.75
N ARG A 31 -6.76 -12.56 4.39
CA ARG A 31 -7.62 -12.79 5.57
C ARG A 31 -9.11 -12.55 5.31
N ASP A 32 -9.45 -11.99 4.15
CA ASP A 32 -10.83 -11.76 3.74
C ASP A 32 -11.22 -12.82 2.70
N ALA A 33 -12.34 -13.50 2.92
CA ALA A 33 -12.82 -14.56 2.02
C ALA A 33 -13.61 -13.99 0.82
N ILE A 34 -13.97 -12.71 0.83
CA ILE A 34 -14.84 -12.08 -0.17
C ILE A 34 -14.07 -11.05 -1.03
N SER A 35 -12.89 -10.60 -0.58
CA SER A 35 -11.98 -9.75 -1.35
C SER A 35 -10.63 -10.43 -1.55
N GLY A 36 -9.87 -10.07 -2.59
CA GLY A 36 -8.54 -10.66 -2.82
C GLY A 36 -8.09 -10.83 -4.27
N TRP A 37 -8.97 -10.63 -5.25
CA TRP A 37 -8.68 -10.72 -6.71
C TRP A 37 -7.79 -9.60 -7.27
N GLY A 38 -6.81 -9.16 -6.48
CA GLY A 38 -5.90 -8.07 -6.79
C GLY A 38 -6.31 -6.76 -6.12
N VAL A 39 -5.35 -5.84 -6.10
CA VAL A 39 -5.49 -4.52 -5.51
C VAL A 39 -4.97 -3.49 -6.49
N VAL A 40 -5.74 -2.45 -6.76
CA VAL A 40 -5.27 -1.29 -7.53
C VAL A 40 -4.91 -0.19 -6.54
N VAL A 41 -3.66 0.26 -6.58
CA VAL A 41 -3.15 1.32 -5.71
C VAL A 41 -2.90 2.58 -6.55
N HIS A 42 -3.53 3.67 -6.15
CA HIS A 42 -3.33 4.99 -6.72
C HIS A 42 -2.55 5.87 -5.73
N ILE A 43 -1.37 6.32 -6.13
CA ILE A 43 -0.57 7.29 -5.38
C ILE A 43 -0.77 8.65 -6.05
N ILE A 44 -1.40 9.56 -5.32
CA ILE A 44 -1.71 10.90 -5.79
C ILE A 44 -0.66 11.84 -5.20
N GLU A 45 0.18 12.39 -6.07
CA GLU A 45 1.13 13.45 -5.77
C GLU A 45 0.57 14.79 -6.26
N LYS A 46 1.24 15.90 -5.90
CA LYS A 46 0.79 17.25 -6.29
C LYS A 46 0.66 17.41 -7.81
N ASP A 47 1.55 16.80 -8.57
CA ASP A 47 1.70 17.03 -10.01
C ASP A 47 1.35 15.80 -10.87
N LYS A 48 1.15 14.62 -10.27
CA LYS A 48 0.90 13.37 -11.00
C LYS A 48 0.17 12.32 -10.17
N VAL A 49 -0.45 11.36 -10.87
CA VAL A 49 -1.04 10.17 -10.27
C VAL A 49 -0.33 8.94 -10.80
N THR A 50 0.22 8.12 -9.89
CA THR A 50 0.83 6.84 -10.22
C THR A 50 -0.13 5.72 -9.86
N THR A 51 -0.57 4.97 -10.86
CA THR A 51 -1.44 3.79 -10.64
C THR A 51 -0.62 2.52 -10.81
N ARG A 52 -0.71 1.60 -9.83
CA ARG A 52 -0.05 0.30 -9.87
C ARG A 52 -1.02 -0.78 -9.44
N THR A 53 -1.08 -1.87 -10.20
CA THR A 53 -1.89 -3.04 -9.88
C THR A 53 -1.01 -4.08 -9.17
N LEU A 54 -1.44 -4.51 -8.00
CA LEU A 54 -0.84 -5.58 -7.22
C LEU A 54 -1.58 -6.87 -7.50
N LYS A 55 -0.85 -7.90 -7.93
CA LYS A 55 -1.38 -9.25 -8.06
C LYS A 55 -1.40 -9.89 -6.66
N ALA A 56 -2.58 -9.95 -6.06
CA ALA A 56 -2.82 -10.68 -4.82
C ALA A 56 -3.25 -12.13 -5.13
N ARG A 57 -3.45 -12.94 -4.09
CA ARG A 57 -3.86 -14.34 -4.22
C ARG A 57 -5.23 -14.42 -4.90
N MET A 58 -5.26 -15.01 -6.09
CA MET A 58 -6.47 -15.25 -6.87
C MET A 58 -6.90 -16.68 -6.58
N ASP A 59 -7.68 -16.87 -5.51
CA ASP A 59 -8.48 -18.09 -5.32
C ASP A 59 -9.65 -18.12 -6.32
#